data_AF-A0A9D6KR90-F1
#
_entry.id   AF-A0A9D6KR90-F1
#
_cell.length_a   1.000
_cell.length_b   1.000
_cell.length_c   1.000
_cell.angle_alpha   90.00
_cell.angle_beta   90.00
_cell.angle_gamma   90.00
#
_symmetry.space_group_name_H-M   'P 1'
#
loop_
_entity.id
_entity.type
_entity.pdbx_description
1 polymer ?
#
loop_
_entity_poly.entity_id
_entity_poly.type
_entity_poly.pdbx_seq_one_letter_code
_entity_poly.pdbx_strand_id
1 'polypeptide(L)'
;MICNIIDARERKYRWKKINAIIEATWHDNSCQDTDIADSVSADIEVTYEQREGISLMEAVEWAHADPCPVTLYLYDEGKGTT
;
A
#
# COMPACT_ATOMS: atom_id res chain seq x y z
N MET A 1 -8.64 -0.82 -4.08
CA MET A 1 -9.17 -1.99 -3.33
C MET A 1 -7.98 -2.66 -2.66
N ILE A 2 -8.02 -2.88 -1.35
CA ILE A 2 -6.87 -3.45 -0.63
C ILE A 2 -6.95 -4.98 -0.67
N CYS A 3 -5.92 -5.62 -1.22
CA CYS A 3 -5.76 -7.08 -1.18
C CYS A 3 -4.78 -7.54 -0.10
N ASN A 4 -3.79 -6.72 0.25
CA ASN A 4 -2.82 -7.03 1.31
C ASN A 4 -2.38 -5.75 2.04
N ILE A 5 -1.93 -5.88 3.29
CA ILE A 5 -1.36 -4.78 4.08
C ILE A 5 -0.05 -5.25 4.71
N ILE A 6 1.03 -4.52 4.43
CA ILE A 6 2.35 -4.74 5.02
C ILE A 6 2.64 -3.60 6.00
N ASP A 7 2.49 -3.88 7.30
CA ASP A 7 2.75 -2.92 8.36
C ASP A 7 4.21 -2.99 8.85
N ALA A 8 5.07 -2.22 8.19
CA ALA A 8 6.49 -2.08 8.49
C ALA A 8 6.80 -1.02 9.55
N ARG A 9 5.79 -0.45 10.23
CA ARG A 9 6.00 0.52 11.30
C ARG A 9 6.70 -0.12 12.48
N GLU A 10 7.72 0.55 13.01
CA GLU A 10 8.31 0.22 14.31
C GLU A 10 7.37 0.70 15.42
N ARG A 11 6.72 1.85 15.25
CA ARG A 11 5.81 2.46 16.23
C ARG A 11 4.34 2.26 15.83
N LYS A 12 3.90 1.00 15.74
CA LYS A 12 2.55 0.60 15.25
C LYS A 12 1.36 1.32 15.91
N TYR A 13 1.50 1.78 17.16
CA TYR A 13 0.46 2.53 17.87
C TYR A 13 0.39 4.01 17.52
N ARG A 14 1.35 4.54 16.76
CA ARG A 14 1.28 5.89 16.17
C ARG A 14 0.53 5.80 14.85
N TRP A 15 -0.77 6.12 14.94
CA TRP A 15 -1.68 6.06 13.79
C TRP A 15 -1.97 7.43 13.19
N LYS A 16 -1.67 8.52 13.89
CA LYS A 16 -2.09 9.87 13.46
C LYS A 16 -1.24 10.44 12.31
N LYS A 17 0.03 10.04 12.25
CA LYS A 17 0.98 10.46 11.23
C LYS A 17 1.88 9.30 10.86
N ILE A 18 1.74 8.84 9.63
CA ILE A 18 2.46 7.73 9.03
C ILE A 18 2.78 8.06 7.58
N ASN A 19 3.65 7.26 6.98
CA ASN A 19 3.87 7.24 5.55
C ASN A 19 3.23 5.97 4.97
N ALA A 20 2.57 6.09 3.83
CA ALA A 20 1.88 5.00 3.17
C ALA A 20 2.25 4.93 1.68
N ILE A 21 2.42 3.72 1.18
CA ILE A 21 2.67 3.42 -0.23
C ILE A 21 1.63 2.41 -0.70
N ILE A 22 1.18 2.53 -1.94
CA ILE A 22 0.43 1.47 -2.63
C ILE A 22 1.19 1.02 -3.87
N GLU A 23 1.17 -0.28 -4.11
CA GLU A 23 1.63 -0.90 -5.35
C GLU A 23 0.59 -1.91 -5.81
N ALA A 24 0.50 -2.17 -7.11
CA ALA A 24 -0.37 -3.20 -7.64
C ALA A 24 -0.06 -4.58 -7.03
N THR A 25 -1.09 -5.28 -6.56
CA THR A 25 -0.91 -6.57 -5.87
C THR A 25 -0.23 -7.63 -6.75
N TRP A 26 -0.38 -7.59 -8.07
CA TRP A 26 0.28 -8.56 -8.95
C TRP A 26 1.81 -8.41 -9.00
N HIS A 27 2.38 -7.31 -8.50
CA HIS A 27 3.83 -7.24 -8.29
C HIS A 27 4.33 -8.30 -7.29
N ASP A 28 3.48 -8.66 -6.33
CA ASP A 28 3.76 -9.67 -5.30
C ASP A 28 3.77 -11.10 -5.88
N ASN A 29 3.24 -11.34 -7.08
CA ASN A 29 3.19 -12.65 -7.76
C ASN A 29 4.58 -13.29 -7.96
N SER A 30 5.65 -12.49 -7.84
CA SER A 30 7.04 -12.98 -7.91
C SER A 30 7.52 -13.66 -6.61
N CYS A 31 6.81 -13.48 -5.50
CA CYS A 31 7.10 -14.12 -4.22
C CYS A 31 6.74 -15.61 -4.24
N GLN A 32 7.49 -16.41 -3.48
CA GLN A 32 7.14 -17.82 -3.26
C GLN A 32 5.93 -17.92 -2.33
N ASP A 33 5.05 -18.89 -2.58
CA ASP A 33 3.88 -19.18 -1.73
C ASP A 33 2.93 -17.96 -1.58
N THR A 34 2.67 -17.28 -2.70
CA THR A 34 1.73 -16.15 -2.77
C THR A 34 0.46 -16.55 -3.52
N ASP A 35 -0.65 -15.91 -3.18
CA ASP A 35 -1.82 -15.88 -4.05
C ASP A 35 -1.49 -15.08 -5.32
N ILE A 36 -2.02 -15.52 -6.47
CA ILE A 36 -1.81 -14.85 -7.76
C ILE A 36 -2.95 -13.86 -7.99
N ALA A 37 -2.60 -12.58 -8.14
CA ALA A 37 -3.51 -11.55 -8.60
C ALA A 37 -3.40 -11.35 -10.11
N ASP A 38 -4.55 -11.19 -10.78
CA ASP A 38 -4.59 -10.80 -12.19
C ASP A 38 -4.11 -9.35 -12.35
N SER A 39 -3.37 -9.08 -13.43
CA SER A 39 -3.05 -7.71 -13.83
C SER A 39 -4.28 -6.99 -14.37
N VAL A 40 -4.38 -5.69 -14.12
CA VAL A 40 -5.39 -4.82 -14.75
C VAL A 40 -4.85 -4.19 -16.04
N SER A 41 -5.68 -3.41 -16.72
CA SER A 41 -5.26 -2.62 -17.89
C SER A 41 -4.40 -1.42 -17.48
N ALA A 42 -3.47 -1.02 -18.35
CA ALA A 42 -2.49 0.03 -18.07
C ALA A 42 -3.09 1.41 -17.75
N ASP A 43 -4.35 1.67 -18.10
CA ASP A 43 -5.07 2.92 -17.80
C ASP A 43 -5.52 3.03 -16.34
N ILE A 44 -5.59 1.92 -15.60
CA ILE A 44 -5.97 1.89 -14.18
C ILE A 44 -4.88 1.24 -13.31
N GLU A 45 -3.72 0.94 -13.90
CA GLU A 45 -2.59 0.33 -13.20
C GLU A 45 -1.90 1.33 -12.27
N VAL A 46 -1.73 0.91 -11.01
CA VAL A 46 -0.90 1.62 -10.04
C VAL A 46 0.46 0.94 -9.98
N THR A 47 1.47 1.55 -10.59
CA THR A 47 2.85 1.07 -10.45
C THR A 47 3.41 1.37 -9.07
N TYR A 48 3.23 2.61 -8.62
CA TYR A 48 3.66 3.10 -7.31
C TYR A 48 2.99 4.44 -7.01
N GLU A 49 2.38 4.58 -5.84
CA GLU A 49 1.99 5.89 -5.30
C GLU A 49 2.30 5.98 -3.81
N GLN A 50 2.50 7.21 -3.32
CA GLN A 50 2.91 7.48 -1.95
C GLN A 50 2.19 8.68 -1.35
N ARG A 51 1.85 8.58 -0.06
CA ARG A 51 1.35 9.69 0.76
C ARG A 51 2.05 9.73 2.11
N GLU A 52 2.38 10.93 2.57
CA GLU A 52 3.14 11.15 3.81
C GLU A 52 2.38 12.00 4.81
N GLY A 53 2.67 11.78 6.10
CA GLY A 53 2.13 12.58 7.20
C GLY A 53 0.61 12.44 7.37
N ILE A 54 -0.01 11.43 6.76
CA ILE A 54 -1.43 11.12 6.87
C ILE A 54 -1.69 10.17 8.04
N SER A 55 -2.94 10.08 8.47
CA SER A 55 -3.36 9.08 9.44
C SER A 55 -3.52 7.69 8.81
N LEU A 56 -3.52 6.66 9.65
CA LEU A 56 -3.79 5.28 9.23
C LEU A 56 -5.16 5.14 8.56
N MET A 57 -6.17 5.85 9.06
CA MET A 57 -7.51 5.83 8.46
C MET A 57 -7.47 6.39 7.04
N GLU A 58 -6.83 7.56 6.84
CA GLU A 58 -6.71 8.18 5.51
C GLU A 58 -5.92 7.28 4.54
N ALA A 59 -4.89 6.58 5.03
CA ALA A 59 -4.13 5.63 4.21
C ALA A 59 -5.00 4.45 3.73
N VAL A 60 -5.81 3.89 4.64
CA VAL A 60 -6.73 2.78 4.32
C VAL A 60 -7.84 3.24 3.38
N GLU A 61 -8.47 4.39 3.63
CA GLU A 61 -9.51 4.94 2.76
C GLU A 61 -8.99 5.19 1.33
N TRP A 62 -7.81 5.80 1.23
CA TRP A 62 -7.17 6.05 -0.05
C TRP A 62 -6.88 4.75 -0.82
N ALA A 63 -6.18 3.79 -0.21
CA ALA A 63 -5.85 2.53 -0.86
C ALA A 63 -7.10 1.69 -1.19
N HIS A 64 -8.14 1.77 -0.35
CA HIS A 64 -9.40 1.07 -0.61
C HIS A 64 -10.14 1.66 -1.82
N ALA A 65 -10.14 2.99 -1.96
CA ALA A 65 -10.81 3.71 -3.04
C ALA A 65 -10.17 3.49 -4.43
N ASP A 66 -8.94 2.98 -4.48
CA ASP A 66 -8.25 2.74 -5.74
C ASP A 66 -8.98 1.69 -6.61
N PRO A 67 -9.16 1.90 -7.93
CA PRO A 67 -9.76 0.87 -8.80
C PRO A 67 -8.84 -0.35 -8.98
N CYS A 68 -7.52 -0.17 -8.83
CA CYS A 68 -6.55 -1.25 -8.85
C CYS A 68 -6.61 -2.06 -7.54
N PRO A 69 -6.52 -3.41 -7.60
CA PRO A 69 -6.10 -4.23 -6.47
C PRO A 69 -4.69 -3.83 -6.03
N VAL A 70 -4.54 -3.39 -4.78
CA VAL A 70 -3.26 -2.89 -4.26
C VAL A 70 -2.84 -3.56 -2.96
N THR A 71 -1.52 -3.64 -2.79
CA THR A 71 -0.86 -3.92 -1.51
C THR A 71 -0.50 -2.59 -0.85
N LEU A 72 -1.03 -2.37 0.36
CA LEU A 72 -0.79 -1.16 1.15
C LEU A 72 0.38 -1.36 2.11
N TYR A 73 1.44 -0.58 1.93
CA TYR A 73 2.61 -0.56 2.81
C TYR A 73 2.53 0.61 3.78
N LEU A 74 2.79 0.35 5.07
CA LEU A 74 2.73 1.36 6.13
C LEU A 74 4.09 1.52 6.81
N TYR A 75 4.51 2.77 6.98
CA TYR A 75 5.79 3.14 7.58
C TYR A 75 5.62 4.25 8.63
N ASP A 76 6.58 4.35 9.55
CA ASP A 76 6.59 5.46 10.50
C ASP A 76 6.81 6.79 9.74
N GLU A 77 6.36 7.91 10.31
CA GLU A 77 6.60 9.25 9.75
C GLU A 77 8.10 9.46 9.47
N GLY A 78 8.43 9.85 8.24
CA GLY A 78 9.81 10.06 7.78
C GLY A 78 10.58 8.77 7.45
N LYS A 79 9.90 7.63 7.33
CA LYS A 79 10.45 6.35 6.88
C LYS A 79 9.71 5.87 5.63
N GLY A 80 10.27 4.84 4.98
CA GLY A 80 9.68 4.25 3.77
C GLY A 80 9.88 5.08 2.49
N THR A 81 10.66 6.16 2.57
CA THR A 81 10.92 7.09 1.46
C THR A 81 12.43 7.16 1.26
N THR A 82 12.90 7.08 0.01
CA THR A 82 14.32 7.35 -0.34
C THR A 82 14.69 8.80 -0.13
#